data_AF-A0A4R5H8Y0-F1
#
_entry.id   AF-A0A4R5H8Y0-F1
#
_cell.length_a   1.000
_cell.length_b   1.000
_cell.length_c   1.000
_cell.angle_alpha   90.00
_cell.angle_beta   90.00
_cell.angle_gamma   90.00
#
_symmetry.space_group_name_H-M   'P 1'
#
loop_
_entity.id
_entity.type
_entity.pdbx_description
1 polymer ?
#
loop_
_entity_poly.entity_id
_entity_poly.type
_entity_poly.pdbx_seq_one_letter_code
_entity_poly.pdbx_strand_id
1 'polypeptide(L)'
;MELKDLYKVSAIAVALGLTACGGGDINLDASSVDNSTDNSTTTTTTPTTPTEETNPCASYVDEVGVTQQGDVEDDVNCRYNAQFVSSSNEILTNVTFEELPNGGAHIFNESLYIGENFSSLADATTAGISRGGDGPTLFIEAGATLAFQPARALVINRGSQIRAEGTAANPITITSETDVDNQVTPEATQEWGGVVINGFGFTNACQYMPGWNFEPNTDNSNPLTLVTGTDCSIAVEGLIGNDESNFGGSLPEDNSGVLNYVVVKHAGAALSPGNELNGITFGAVGSQTQLSNIEIYSNVDDGIEFFGGGADMTNYVAVYVQDDSIDIDDGYYGTINNALVVQGGGLDTSVGSRTGAHCIESDGASARNENDVFDEDYLSRATINNLTCISSAKDRGTAGNGDGGAGVNFEEGHIISVNNSIITTAYAGDDTSENNNYCFQAEDGLDAIQLAAGLLTFDGNLFVCPDLTANSSRDALSLTVDTTDPQYVEALTRRADGAAGPFTGPAVNFLTDTGNVLSNALVRADEGVTTNVLNGFLAVPVADILVEGAPLPAGFAQPGATFTNADLVWTFGLLDGSRSQPLWFEDGQTPGPR
;
A
#
# COMPACT_ATOMS: atom_id res chain seq x y z
N MET A 1 20.62 44.50 -18.72
CA MET A 1 21.16 44.50 -20.09
C MET A 1 21.35 43.03 -20.45
N GLU A 2 20.37 42.49 -21.18
CA GLU A 2 20.35 41.13 -21.71
C GLU A 2 21.28 41.00 -22.93
N LEU A 3 21.74 39.77 -23.20
CA LEU A 3 22.11 39.17 -24.50
C LEU A 3 22.23 37.65 -24.21
N LYS A 4 21.21 36.80 -24.39
CA LYS A 4 20.58 36.25 -25.61
C LYS A 4 21.53 35.51 -26.58
N ASP A 5 21.39 34.18 -26.55
CA ASP A 5 21.39 33.17 -27.62
C ASP A 5 22.52 33.12 -28.66
N LEU A 6 23.10 31.92 -28.86
CA LEU A 6 23.26 31.34 -30.22
C LEU A 6 23.72 29.85 -30.27
N TYR A 7 22.88 29.02 -30.94
CA TYR A 7 23.05 27.70 -31.64
C TYR A 7 23.72 26.49 -30.94
N LYS A 8 23.09 25.31 -30.73
CA LYS A 8 22.37 24.31 -31.57
C LYS A 8 23.19 23.57 -32.66
N VAL A 9 23.38 22.26 -32.40
CA VAL A 9 23.32 21.07 -33.29
C VAL A 9 24.53 20.76 -34.18
N SER A 10 25.06 19.53 -34.03
CA SER A 10 25.07 18.51 -35.11
C SER A 10 25.62 17.16 -34.64
N ALA A 11 24.74 16.15 -34.61
CA ALA A 11 25.08 14.74 -34.68
C ALA A 11 25.16 14.34 -36.17
N ILE A 12 26.24 13.67 -36.58
CA ILE A 12 26.28 12.89 -37.83
C ILE A 12 26.98 11.56 -37.54
N ALA A 13 26.21 10.49 -37.71
CA ALA A 13 26.66 9.12 -37.80
C ALA A 13 27.44 8.87 -39.11
N VAL A 14 28.53 8.11 -39.04
CA VAL A 14 29.10 7.41 -40.19
C VAL A 14 29.38 5.97 -39.78
N ALA A 15 28.59 5.07 -40.33
CA ALA A 15 28.84 3.64 -40.33
C ALA A 15 29.41 3.20 -41.69
N LEU A 16 30.15 2.08 -41.63
CA LEU A 16 30.55 1.13 -42.67
C LEU A 16 31.94 1.29 -43.32
N GLY A 17 32.79 0.29 -43.00
CA GLY A 17 34.04 -0.02 -43.68
C GLY A 17 34.84 -1.15 -43.02
N LEU A 18 34.21 -2.27 -42.61
CA LEU A 18 34.95 -3.47 -42.17
C LEU A 18 35.54 -4.20 -43.38
N THR A 19 36.87 -4.27 -43.47
CA THR A 19 37.58 -5.38 -44.14
C THR A 19 38.88 -5.72 -43.40
N ALA A 20 38.88 -6.96 -42.91
CA ALA A 20 39.94 -7.89 -42.48
C ALA A 20 41.43 -7.45 -42.54
N CYS A 21 42.14 -7.72 -41.43
CA CYS A 21 43.41 -8.48 -41.42
C CYS A 21 43.88 -8.82 -39.98
N GLY A 22 44.03 -10.13 -39.69
CA GLY A 22 44.89 -10.74 -38.65
C GLY A 22 44.40 -10.61 -37.20
N GLY A 23 44.07 -11.66 -36.44
CA GLY A 23 44.66 -13.00 -36.41
C GLY A 23 45.82 -13.04 -35.42
N GLY A 24 45.52 -13.21 -34.13
CA GLY A 24 46.51 -13.27 -33.05
C GLY A 24 45.90 -13.82 -31.76
N ASP A 25 45.86 -15.15 -31.65
CA ASP A 25 45.58 -15.87 -30.40
C ASP A 25 46.77 -15.73 -29.44
N ILE A 26 46.48 -15.40 -28.19
CA ILE A 26 47.43 -15.52 -27.06
C ILE A 26 47.00 -16.75 -26.26
N ASN A 27 47.79 -17.81 -26.39
CA ASN A 27 47.71 -19.02 -25.59
C ASN A 27 48.78 -18.93 -24.49
N LEU A 28 48.36 -18.83 -23.23
CA LEU A 28 49.26 -18.86 -22.07
C LEU A 28 49.12 -20.21 -21.35
N ASP A 29 50.06 -21.10 -21.64
CA ASP A 29 50.33 -22.30 -20.85
C ASP A 29 50.90 -21.89 -19.48
N ALA A 30 50.05 -21.86 -18.46
CA ALA A 30 50.50 -21.76 -17.08
C ALA A 30 50.98 -23.15 -16.59
N SER A 31 52.28 -23.41 -16.73
CA SER A 31 52.94 -24.51 -16.00
C SER A 31 53.14 -24.07 -14.54
N SER A 32 52.32 -24.58 -13.62
CA SER A 32 52.56 -24.44 -12.18
C SER A 32 53.68 -25.39 -11.76
N VAL A 33 54.83 -24.82 -11.38
CA VAL A 33 55.81 -25.52 -10.55
C VAL A 33 55.36 -25.35 -9.10
N ASP A 34 54.82 -26.42 -8.53
CA ASP A 34 54.58 -26.58 -7.09
C ASP A 34 55.91 -26.88 -6.38
N ASN A 35 56.24 -26.10 -5.35
CA ASN A 35 57.43 -26.29 -4.51
C ASN A 35 57.03 -26.57 -3.05
N SER A 36 55.87 -27.19 -2.83
CA SER A 36 55.42 -27.65 -1.51
C SER A 36 55.61 -29.16 -1.37
N THR A 37 55.95 -29.60 -0.16
CA THR A 37 56.36 -30.97 0.15
C THR A 37 55.15 -31.89 0.40
N ASP A 38 55.10 -32.99 -0.35
CA ASP A 38 54.22 -34.14 -0.14
C ASP A 38 54.64 -34.94 1.12
N ASN A 39 53.70 -35.15 2.06
CA ASN A 39 53.82 -36.13 3.13
C ASN A 39 52.59 -37.06 3.13
N SER A 40 52.32 -37.70 2.00
CA SER A 40 51.33 -38.76 1.86
C SER A 40 51.72 -39.99 2.69
N THR A 41 50.92 -40.28 3.71
CA THR A 41 50.65 -41.67 4.09
C THR A 41 49.51 -42.16 3.19
N THR A 42 49.82 -43.14 2.35
CA THR A 42 48.89 -43.73 1.39
C THR A 42 47.94 -44.67 2.12
N THR A 43 46.67 -44.28 2.25
CA THR A 43 45.56 -45.23 2.47
C THR A 43 44.57 -45.05 1.33
N THR A 44 44.44 -46.11 0.54
CA THR A 44 43.62 -46.16 -0.68
C THR A 44 42.15 -46.24 -0.31
N THR A 45 41.44 -45.12 -0.39
CA THR A 45 39.98 -45.09 -0.53
C THR A 45 39.62 -44.05 -1.58
N THR A 46 38.90 -44.48 -2.60
CA THR A 46 38.37 -43.68 -3.72
C THR A 46 37.82 -42.33 -3.24
N PRO A 47 38.32 -41.18 -3.72
CA PRO A 47 37.70 -39.90 -3.44
C PRO A 47 36.54 -39.69 -4.41
N THR A 48 35.31 -39.92 -3.95
CA THR A 48 34.20 -39.06 -4.36
C THR A 48 34.48 -37.70 -3.75
N THR A 49 34.76 -36.71 -4.60
CA THR A 49 34.76 -35.30 -4.20
C THR A 49 33.41 -35.03 -3.51
N PRO A 50 33.37 -34.63 -2.23
CA PRO A 50 32.18 -33.99 -1.71
C PRO A 50 32.10 -32.66 -2.46
N THR A 51 31.09 -32.48 -3.29
CA THR A 51 30.59 -31.14 -3.53
C THR A 51 30.26 -30.59 -2.15
N GLU A 52 30.98 -29.59 -1.67
CA GLU A 52 30.50 -28.84 -0.51
C GLU A 52 29.15 -28.28 -0.93
N GLU A 53 28.10 -28.83 -0.34
CA GLU A 53 26.76 -28.32 -0.44
C GLU A 53 26.77 -26.99 0.30
N THR A 54 26.95 -25.89 -0.44
CA THR A 54 26.86 -24.55 0.12
C THR A 54 25.43 -24.33 0.56
N ASN A 55 25.20 -24.21 1.88
CA ASN A 55 23.89 -23.87 2.44
C ASN A 55 23.40 -22.55 1.79
N PRO A 56 22.34 -22.57 0.97
CA PRO A 56 21.83 -21.39 0.26
C PRO A 56 21.02 -20.46 1.18
N CYS A 57 20.73 -20.86 2.41
CA CYS A 57 19.93 -20.07 3.33
C CYS A 57 20.64 -18.81 3.76
N ALA A 58 19.85 -17.76 3.95
CA ALA A 58 20.32 -16.46 4.38
C ALA A 58 21.08 -16.60 5.71
N SER A 59 22.09 -15.75 5.86
CA SER A 59 22.88 -15.67 7.08
C SER A 59 23.23 -14.23 7.36
N TYR A 60 23.43 -13.92 8.64
CA TYR A 60 23.99 -12.66 9.08
C TYR A 60 24.97 -12.91 10.23
N VAL A 61 25.79 -11.92 10.53
CA VAL A 61 26.68 -11.95 11.69
C VAL A 61 26.08 -11.03 12.73
N ASP A 62 25.76 -11.58 13.90
CA ASP A 62 25.22 -10.81 15.02
C ASP A 62 26.27 -9.87 15.64
N GLU A 63 25.86 -9.07 16.61
CA GLU A 63 26.66 -7.99 17.21
C GLU A 63 27.82 -8.55 18.04
N VAL A 64 27.77 -9.84 18.40
CA VAL A 64 28.85 -10.54 19.11
C VAL A 64 29.77 -11.34 18.17
N GLY A 65 29.53 -11.27 16.86
CA GLY A 65 30.37 -11.87 15.82
C GLY A 65 30.06 -13.34 15.53
N VAL A 66 28.88 -13.83 15.91
CA VAL A 66 28.41 -15.19 15.64
C VAL A 66 27.54 -15.19 14.39
N THR A 67 27.80 -16.14 13.48
CA THR A 67 26.97 -16.34 12.31
C THR A 67 25.66 -17.03 12.71
N GLN A 68 24.54 -16.37 12.40
CA GLN A 68 23.22 -16.98 12.38
C GLN A 68 22.90 -17.35 10.93
N GLN A 69 22.40 -18.56 10.70
CA GLN A 69 22.07 -19.04 9.35
C GLN A 69 20.82 -19.92 9.41
N GLY A 70 19.99 -19.85 8.37
CA GLY A 70 18.85 -20.75 8.21
C GLY A 70 19.25 -22.20 7.92
N ASP A 71 18.33 -23.12 8.19
CA ASP A 71 18.50 -24.54 7.93
C ASP A 71 17.84 -24.91 6.59
N VAL A 72 18.52 -25.71 5.76
CA VAL A 72 17.93 -26.22 4.51
C VAL A 72 16.84 -27.25 4.85
N GLU A 73 15.68 -27.12 4.21
CA GLU A 73 14.54 -28.02 4.34
C GLU A 73 14.13 -28.54 2.95
N ASP A 74 13.95 -29.86 2.85
CA ASP A 74 13.50 -30.57 1.64
C ASP A 74 14.27 -30.23 0.34
N ASP A 75 15.56 -29.88 0.46
CA ASP A 75 16.48 -29.51 -0.63
C ASP A 75 16.04 -28.28 -1.46
N VAL A 76 15.05 -27.51 -0.98
CA VAL A 76 14.43 -26.41 -1.72
C VAL A 76 14.23 -25.19 -0.81
N ASN A 77 13.70 -25.39 0.39
CA ASN A 77 13.33 -24.32 1.30
C ASN A 77 14.43 -24.04 2.32
N CYS A 78 14.32 -22.88 2.96
CA CYS A 78 15.17 -22.49 4.08
C CYS A 78 14.31 -22.11 5.27
N ARG A 79 14.50 -22.77 6.41
CA ARG A 79 13.75 -22.50 7.64
C ARG A 79 14.58 -21.70 8.64
N TYR A 80 13.93 -20.71 9.27
CA TYR A 80 14.51 -19.83 10.27
C TYR A 80 13.77 -20.00 11.61
N ASN A 81 14.52 -20.37 12.64
CA ASN A 81 13.99 -20.59 13.99
C ASN A 81 14.23 -19.37 14.90
N ALA A 82 13.76 -19.45 16.16
CA ALA A 82 13.87 -18.37 17.15
C ALA A 82 15.31 -17.91 17.46
N GLN A 83 16.33 -18.74 17.19
CA GLN A 83 17.74 -18.34 17.32
C GLN A 83 18.19 -17.47 16.15
N PHE A 84 17.58 -17.63 14.97
CA PHE A 84 17.84 -16.75 13.84
C PHE A 84 17.10 -15.42 14.02
N VAL A 85 15.83 -15.43 14.39
CA VAL A 85 15.08 -14.21 14.70
C VAL A 85 13.88 -14.50 15.60
N SER A 86 13.55 -13.58 16.51
CA SER A 86 12.28 -13.51 17.24
C SER A 86 12.09 -12.10 17.81
N SER A 87 10.97 -11.81 18.48
CA SER A 87 10.76 -10.55 19.22
C SER A 87 11.70 -10.34 20.42
N SER A 88 12.53 -11.32 20.76
CA SER A 88 13.57 -11.20 21.80
C SER A 88 14.99 -11.37 21.25
N ASN A 89 15.11 -11.47 19.93
CA ASN A 89 16.35 -11.66 19.19
C ASN A 89 16.16 -11.08 17.79
N GLU A 90 16.01 -9.76 17.73
CA GLU A 90 15.85 -9.02 16.49
C GLU A 90 17.17 -9.02 15.70
N ILE A 91 17.08 -8.90 14.38
CA ILE A 91 18.28 -8.80 13.54
C ILE A 91 18.77 -7.35 13.60
N LEU A 92 19.94 -7.08 14.21
CA LEU A 92 20.50 -5.72 14.32
C LEU A 92 21.65 -5.44 13.33
N THR A 93 21.89 -6.36 12.38
CA THR A 93 22.81 -6.15 11.25
C THR A 93 22.12 -6.39 9.91
N ASN A 94 22.74 -5.97 8.81
CA ASN A 94 22.13 -6.16 7.50
C ASN A 94 22.00 -7.64 7.16
N VAL A 95 20.86 -8.01 6.57
CA VAL A 95 20.57 -9.37 6.12
C VAL A 95 19.98 -9.32 4.71
N THR A 96 20.31 -10.31 3.89
CA THR A 96 19.83 -10.44 2.51
C THR A 96 19.14 -11.78 2.33
N PHE A 97 17.95 -11.75 1.75
CA PHE A 97 17.20 -12.92 1.30
C PHE A 97 17.18 -12.93 -0.23
N GLU A 98 17.83 -13.93 -0.81
CA GLU A 98 17.96 -14.11 -2.26
C GLU A 98 16.86 -15.05 -2.78
N GLU A 99 16.62 -15.04 -4.10
CA GLU A 99 15.80 -16.10 -4.71
C GLU A 99 16.45 -17.46 -4.46
N LEU A 100 15.69 -18.39 -3.84
CA LEU A 100 16.16 -19.74 -3.62
C LEU A 100 16.02 -20.59 -4.90
N PRO A 101 16.95 -21.53 -5.15
CA PRO A 101 16.86 -22.43 -6.29
C PRO A 101 15.54 -23.21 -6.33
N ASN A 102 15.08 -23.52 -7.54
CA ASN A 102 13.87 -24.31 -7.79
C ASN A 102 12.57 -23.71 -7.23
N GLY A 103 12.55 -22.40 -6.96
CA GLY A 103 11.37 -21.70 -6.44
C GLY A 103 11.14 -21.94 -4.94
N GLY A 104 12.22 -22.15 -4.18
CA GLY A 104 12.13 -22.34 -2.74
C GLY A 104 11.75 -21.08 -1.97
N ALA A 105 11.28 -21.29 -0.74
CA ALA A 105 10.86 -20.22 0.16
C ALA A 105 11.76 -20.10 1.40
N HIS A 106 11.88 -18.87 1.88
CA HIS A 106 12.40 -18.52 3.18
C HIS A 106 11.29 -18.56 4.22
N ILE A 107 11.25 -19.63 5.03
CA ILE A 107 10.16 -19.94 5.96
C ILE A 107 10.53 -19.55 7.40
N PHE A 108 9.74 -18.71 8.04
CA PHE A 108 10.00 -18.23 9.40
C PHE A 108 9.05 -18.87 10.42
N ASN A 109 9.64 -19.45 11.48
CA ASN A 109 8.88 -19.98 12.61
C ASN A 109 8.44 -18.89 13.60
N GLU A 110 9.14 -17.75 13.61
CA GLU A 110 8.83 -16.57 14.41
C GLU A 110 8.73 -15.34 13.51
N SER A 111 8.22 -14.22 14.04
CA SER A 111 8.13 -12.97 13.27
C SER A 111 9.54 -12.47 12.95
N LEU A 112 9.71 -11.91 11.76
CA LEU A 112 10.98 -11.34 11.30
C LEU A 112 11.06 -9.88 11.75
N TYR A 113 11.87 -9.61 12.77
CA TYR A 113 12.12 -8.26 13.28
C TYR A 113 13.46 -7.72 12.78
N ILE A 114 13.43 -6.55 12.16
CA ILE A 114 14.61 -5.86 11.65
C ILE A 114 14.85 -4.59 12.47
N GLY A 115 15.97 -4.58 13.21
CA GLY A 115 16.35 -3.56 14.19
C GLY A 115 15.64 -3.69 15.52
N GLU A 116 16.16 -2.99 16.53
CA GLU A 116 15.62 -2.94 17.89
C GLU A 116 14.42 -1.99 17.95
N ASN A 117 13.35 -2.38 18.64
CA ASN A 117 12.25 -1.46 18.93
C ASN A 117 12.62 -0.53 20.11
N PHE A 118 12.28 0.75 20.00
CA PHE A 118 12.42 1.72 21.08
C PHE A 118 11.07 2.36 21.39
N SER A 119 10.58 2.13 22.60
CA SER A 119 9.32 2.72 23.10
C SER A 119 9.41 4.21 23.44
N SER A 120 10.55 4.85 23.21
CA SER A 120 10.71 6.31 23.31
C SER A 120 11.75 6.84 22.32
N LEU A 121 11.56 8.08 21.83
CA LEU A 121 12.54 8.73 20.95
C LEU A 121 13.86 9.03 21.67
N ALA A 122 13.80 9.23 23.00
CA ALA A 122 14.98 9.50 23.82
C ALA A 122 15.90 8.27 23.91
N ASP A 123 15.32 7.08 24.05
CA ASP A 123 16.07 5.83 24.08
C ASP A 123 16.63 5.50 22.69
N ALA A 124 15.83 5.65 21.63
CA ALA A 124 16.29 5.51 20.25
C ALA A 124 17.50 6.44 19.97
N THR A 125 17.39 7.72 20.32
CA THR A 125 18.48 8.69 20.14
C THR A 125 19.73 8.31 20.95
N THR A 126 19.55 7.76 22.15
CA THR A 126 20.66 7.30 23.00
C THR A 126 21.37 6.09 22.38
N ALA A 127 20.63 5.22 21.70
CA ALA A 127 21.15 4.11 20.92
C ALA A 127 21.76 4.55 19.56
N GLY A 128 21.64 5.82 19.19
CA GLY A 128 22.11 6.36 17.92
C GLY A 128 21.14 6.18 16.76
N ILE A 129 19.88 5.88 17.05
CA ILE A 129 18.80 5.66 16.09
C ILE A 129 17.89 6.90 16.05
N SER A 130 17.99 7.68 14.98
CA SER A 130 17.32 8.98 14.82
C SER A 130 16.63 9.20 13.47
N ARG A 131 16.90 8.33 12.50
CA ARG A 131 16.33 8.31 11.16
C ARG A 131 16.45 6.92 10.57
N GLY A 132 15.69 6.64 9.52
CA GLY A 132 15.85 5.45 8.69
C GLY A 132 17.26 5.34 8.12
N GLY A 133 17.85 4.15 8.28
CA GLY A 133 19.23 3.83 7.89
C GLY A 133 20.27 4.01 8.99
N ASP A 134 19.88 4.49 10.18
CA ASP A 134 20.74 4.40 11.37
C ASP A 134 20.78 2.95 11.90
N GLY A 135 19.69 2.19 11.70
CA GLY A 135 19.58 0.76 12.00
C GLY A 135 19.94 -0.15 10.82
N PRO A 136 19.72 -1.47 10.94
CA PRO A 136 19.99 -2.43 9.88
C PRO A 136 19.07 -2.28 8.67
N THR A 137 19.51 -2.82 7.55
CA THR A 137 18.71 -2.94 6.32
C THR A 137 18.42 -4.41 6.01
N LEU A 138 17.14 -4.71 5.81
CA LEU A 138 16.67 -5.95 5.19
C LEU A 138 16.71 -5.79 3.67
N PHE A 139 17.46 -6.65 2.99
CA PHE A 139 17.44 -6.76 1.54
C PHE A 139 16.65 -8.00 1.12
N ILE A 140 15.71 -7.83 0.20
CA ILE A 140 14.98 -8.92 -0.43
C ILE A 140 15.19 -8.76 -1.94
N GLU A 141 15.89 -9.72 -2.54
CA GLU A 141 16.22 -9.69 -3.96
C GLU A 141 15.03 -10.17 -4.81
N ALA A 142 15.02 -9.76 -6.08
CA ALA A 142 13.97 -10.14 -7.02
C ALA A 142 13.75 -11.65 -7.11
N GLY A 143 12.49 -12.09 -7.09
CA GLY A 143 12.11 -13.51 -7.13
C GLY A 143 12.10 -14.23 -5.78
N ALA A 144 12.62 -13.61 -4.71
CA ALA A 144 12.60 -14.23 -3.38
C ALA A 144 11.16 -14.40 -2.87
N THR A 145 10.92 -15.53 -2.20
CA THR A 145 9.67 -15.82 -1.49
C THR A 145 9.95 -15.91 0.00
N LEU A 146 9.30 -15.05 0.80
CA LEU A 146 9.32 -15.11 2.26
C LEU A 146 7.97 -15.64 2.73
N ALA A 147 7.98 -16.64 3.61
CA ALA A 147 6.81 -17.33 4.08
C ALA A 147 6.77 -17.39 5.61
N PHE A 148 5.61 -17.18 6.19
CA PHE A 148 5.43 -17.07 7.64
C PHE A 148 4.48 -18.14 8.18
N GLN A 149 4.77 -18.63 9.38
CA GLN A 149 3.80 -19.42 10.16
C GLN A 149 2.59 -18.54 10.57
N PRO A 150 1.44 -19.14 10.92
CA PRO A 150 0.27 -18.40 11.39
C PRO A 150 0.58 -17.46 12.56
N ALA A 151 -0.06 -16.28 12.56
CA ALA A 151 0.17 -15.22 13.54
C ALA A 151 1.66 -14.83 13.70
N ARG A 152 2.38 -14.72 12.58
CA ARG A 152 3.73 -14.16 12.48
C ARG A 152 3.74 -13.02 11.46
N ALA A 153 4.59 -12.03 11.68
CA ALA A 153 4.65 -10.83 10.86
C ALA A 153 6.08 -10.53 10.41
N LEU A 154 6.20 -9.67 9.39
CA LEU A 154 7.43 -8.98 9.05
C LEU A 154 7.38 -7.58 9.65
N VAL A 155 8.32 -7.24 10.53
CA VAL A 155 8.35 -5.95 11.23
C VAL A 155 9.67 -5.23 10.98
N ILE A 156 9.59 -4.07 10.36
CA ILE A 156 10.71 -3.14 10.18
C ILE A 156 10.60 -2.08 11.27
N ASN A 157 11.39 -2.24 12.34
CA ASN A 157 11.40 -1.30 13.45
C ASN A 157 11.97 0.05 13.03
N ARG A 158 11.50 1.11 13.70
CA ARG A 158 11.87 2.50 13.43
C ARG A 158 13.40 2.69 13.43
N GLY A 159 13.92 3.26 12.34
CA GLY A 159 15.35 3.47 12.11
C GLY A 159 16.02 2.42 11.23
N SER A 160 15.42 1.25 11.08
CA SER A 160 15.81 0.24 10.08
C SER A 160 15.31 0.61 8.68
N GLN A 161 15.76 -0.13 7.67
CA GLN A 161 15.23 -0.04 6.30
C GLN A 161 14.85 -1.41 5.74
N ILE A 162 13.91 -1.41 4.81
CA ILE A 162 13.64 -2.53 3.90
C ILE A 162 13.98 -2.13 2.47
N ARG A 163 14.65 -3.01 1.74
CA ARG A 163 14.94 -2.88 0.31
C ARG A 163 14.48 -4.14 -0.39
N ALA A 164 13.19 -4.15 -0.73
CA ALA A 164 12.53 -5.19 -1.49
C ALA A 164 12.43 -4.72 -2.95
N GLU A 165 13.41 -5.11 -3.77
CA GLU A 165 13.58 -4.61 -5.14
C GLU A 165 13.35 -5.73 -6.16
N GLY A 166 12.09 -6.12 -6.31
CA GLY A 166 11.62 -7.06 -7.32
C GLY A 166 11.60 -6.48 -8.73
N THR A 167 11.17 -7.30 -9.67
CA THR A 167 10.94 -6.89 -11.06
C THR A 167 9.62 -7.44 -11.57
N ALA A 168 9.06 -6.87 -12.64
CA ALA A 168 7.83 -7.40 -13.25
C ALA A 168 7.96 -8.87 -13.68
N ALA A 169 9.17 -9.35 -14.00
CA ALA A 169 9.42 -10.74 -14.38
C ALA A 169 9.63 -11.66 -13.18
N ASN A 170 10.22 -11.14 -12.11
CA ASN A 170 10.53 -11.85 -10.87
C ASN A 170 10.10 -10.97 -9.69
N PRO A 171 8.78 -10.89 -9.41
CA PRO A 171 8.30 -10.16 -8.25
C PRO A 171 8.75 -10.85 -6.96
N ILE A 172 8.83 -10.09 -5.87
CA ILE A 172 9.01 -10.64 -4.53
C ILE A 172 7.66 -11.10 -4.01
N THR A 173 7.60 -12.28 -3.39
CA THR A 173 6.38 -12.78 -2.74
C THR A 173 6.57 -12.85 -1.24
N ILE A 174 5.62 -12.28 -0.48
CA ILE A 174 5.56 -12.39 0.98
C ILE A 174 4.22 -13.04 1.33
N THR A 175 4.24 -14.19 1.99
CA THR A 175 3.03 -15.01 2.17
C THR A 175 3.11 -15.93 3.40
N SER A 176 2.21 -16.90 3.52
CA SER A 176 2.22 -17.93 4.54
C SER A 176 2.92 -19.21 4.08
N GLU A 177 3.37 -20.02 5.02
CA GLU A 177 3.86 -21.38 4.73
C GLU A 177 2.77 -22.25 4.10
N THR A 178 1.51 -22.07 4.50
CA THR A 178 0.37 -22.81 3.94
C THR A 178 0.13 -22.50 2.46
N ASP A 179 0.41 -21.27 1.99
CA ASP A 179 0.36 -20.92 0.57
C ASP A 179 1.50 -21.59 -0.21
N VAL A 180 2.73 -21.57 0.33
CA VAL A 180 3.88 -22.28 -0.25
C VAL A 180 3.59 -23.77 -0.40
N ASP A 181 2.92 -24.37 0.58
CA ASP A 181 2.50 -25.76 0.56
C ASP A 181 1.27 -26.04 -0.33
N ASN A 182 0.71 -25.01 -0.98
CA ASN A 182 -0.51 -25.07 -1.80
C ASN A 182 -1.72 -25.61 -1.02
N GLN A 183 -1.84 -25.23 0.26
CA GLN A 183 -2.90 -25.64 1.17
C GLN A 183 -3.97 -24.57 1.39
N VAL A 184 -3.82 -23.40 0.77
CA VAL A 184 -4.77 -22.29 0.84
C VAL A 184 -5.69 -22.28 -0.37
N THR A 185 -6.91 -21.79 -0.16
CA THR A 185 -7.80 -21.42 -1.27
C THR A 185 -7.44 -20.03 -1.80
N PRO A 186 -7.95 -19.63 -2.97
CA PRO A 186 -7.55 -18.37 -3.58
C PRO A 186 -7.98 -17.14 -2.75
N GLU A 187 -9.10 -17.25 -2.03
CA GLU A 187 -9.60 -16.20 -1.14
C GLU A 187 -9.24 -16.44 0.33
N ALA A 188 -8.34 -17.39 0.65
CA ALA A 188 -7.91 -17.64 2.03
C ALA A 188 -7.25 -16.40 2.63
N THR A 189 -7.43 -16.20 3.93
CA THR A 189 -6.91 -15.05 4.67
C THR A 189 -6.55 -15.50 6.09
N GLN A 190 -5.96 -14.63 6.92
CA GLN A 190 -5.50 -14.99 8.27
C GLN A 190 -4.44 -16.12 8.29
N GLU A 191 -3.73 -16.35 7.19
CA GLU A 191 -2.74 -17.43 7.13
C GLU A 191 -1.41 -17.00 7.77
N TRP A 192 -1.18 -15.69 7.90
CA TRP A 192 -0.10 -15.04 8.65
C TRP A 192 -0.48 -13.58 8.94
N GLY A 193 0.34 -12.87 9.72
CA GLY A 193 0.03 -11.53 10.24
C GLY A 193 -0.04 -10.48 9.14
N GLY A 194 1.10 -10.12 8.58
CA GLY A 194 1.22 -9.00 7.63
C GLY A 194 2.59 -8.35 7.69
N VAL A 195 2.75 -7.22 7.01
CA VAL A 195 3.99 -6.42 7.02
C VAL A 195 3.76 -5.14 7.80
N VAL A 196 4.68 -4.80 8.70
CA VAL A 196 4.68 -3.55 9.46
C VAL A 196 5.96 -2.79 9.16
N ILE A 197 5.85 -1.53 8.74
CA ILE A 197 7.00 -0.66 8.48
C ILE A 197 6.85 0.62 9.30
N ASN A 198 7.78 0.82 10.24
CA ASN A 198 7.74 1.96 11.16
C ASN A 198 8.79 3.01 10.81
N GLY A 199 8.36 4.26 10.71
CA GLY A 199 9.19 5.42 10.42
C GLY A 199 9.23 6.46 11.55
N PHE A 200 10.03 7.49 11.33
CA PHE A 200 10.13 8.69 12.18
C PHE A 200 9.28 9.87 11.68
N GLY A 201 8.37 9.64 10.75
CA GLY A 201 7.55 10.67 10.12
C GLY A 201 6.54 11.32 11.05
N PHE A 202 5.73 12.17 10.44
CA PHE A 202 4.58 12.80 11.09
C PHE A 202 3.46 11.78 11.32
N THR A 203 2.78 11.88 12.45
CA THR A 203 1.45 11.28 12.70
C THR A 203 0.70 12.24 13.61
N ASN A 204 -0.56 12.54 13.31
CA ASN A 204 -1.32 13.47 14.13
C ASN A 204 -1.68 12.91 15.51
N ALA A 205 -1.46 11.61 15.77
CA ALA A 205 -1.50 11.00 17.11
C ALA A 205 -0.49 11.63 18.09
N CYS A 206 0.53 12.33 17.57
CA CYS A 206 1.53 13.06 18.35
C CYS A 206 1.20 14.53 18.54
N GLN A 207 1.88 15.17 19.51
CA GLN A 207 1.74 16.60 19.81
C GLN A 207 2.93 17.41 19.28
N TYR A 208 2.66 18.33 18.36
CA TYR A 208 3.66 19.20 17.75
C TYR A 208 3.40 20.69 18.01
N MET A 209 4.44 21.50 17.86
CA MET A 209 4.35 22.95 17.88
C MET A 209 3.65 23.44 16.60
N PRO A 210 2.75 24.43 16.71
CA PRO A 210 1.98 24.91 15.56
C PRO A 210 2.87 25.57 14.52
N GLY A 211 2.42 25.52 13.26
CA GLY A 211 3.02 26.23 12.14
C GLY A 211 3.89 25.38 11.21
N TRP A 212 4.02 24.07 11.44
CA TRP A 212 4.48 23.16 10.39
C TRP A 212 3.42 23.05 9.29
N ASN A 213 3.84 22.99 8.03
CA ASN A 213 2.96 22.85 6.88
C ASN A 213 3.18 21.47 6.25
N PHE A 214 2.09 20.76 5.96
CA PHE A 214 2.09 19.45 5.31
C PHE A 214 2.67 19.48 3.90
N GLU A 215 2.51 20.60 3.20
CA GLU A 215 2.76 20.69 1.77
C GLU A 215 4.25 20.51 1.42
N PRO A 216 4.62 19.42 0.73
CA PRO A 216 5.96 19.28 0.20
C PRO A 216 6.25 20.43 -0.80
N ASN A 217 7.34 21.15 -0.58
CA ASN A 217 7.83 22.25 -1.43
C ASN A 217 7.10 23.62 -1.32
N THR A 218 6.28 23.84 -0.31
CA THR A 218 6.01 25.21 0.16
C THR A 218 7.11 25.67 1.12
N ASP A 219 7.15 26.96 1.48
CA ASP A 219 8.19 27.53 2.35
C ASP A 219 8.32 26.73 3.65
N ASN A 220 9.31 25.84 3.70
CA ASN A 220 9.61 24.91 4.80
C ASN A 220 10.26 25.64 5.99
N SER A 221 9.89 26.90 6.22
CA SER A 221 10.53 27.76 7.20
C SER A 221 10.34 27.27 8.63
N ASN A 222 9.30 26.46 8.88
CA ASN A 222 9.00 25.89 10.19
C ASN A 222 9.24 24.38 10.17
N PRO A 223 10.20 23.86 10.96
CA PRO A 223 10.42 22.42 11.09
C PRO A 223 9.30 21.79 11.94
N LEU A 224 8.92 20.55 11.61
CA LEU A 224 8.06 19.74 12.49
C LEU A 224 8.79 19.54 13.81
N THR A 225 8.23 20.07 14.90
CA THR A 225 8.88 20.09 16.21
C THR A 225 7.91 19.60 17.26
N LEU A 226 8.28 18.61 18.07
CA LEU A 226 7.46 18.12 19.16
C LEU A 226 7.25 19.20 20.23
N VAL A 227 6.07 19.19 20.87
CA VAL A 227 5.84 19.98 22.08
C VAL A 227 6.86 19.59 23.15
N THR A 228 7.39 20.56 23.90
CA THR A 228 8.39 20.27 24.92
C THR A 228 7.85 19.33 26.00
N GLY A 229 8.51 18.18 26.19
CA GLY A 229 8.15 17.20 27.22
C GLY A 229 7.17 16.12 26.75
N THR A 230 6.80 16.12 25.46
CA THR A 230 6.04 15.02 24.83
C THR A 230 7.00 14.05 24.13
N ASP A 231 6.50 12.86 23.84
CA ASP A 231 7.16 11.86 23.01
C ASP A 231 6.28 11.53 21.80
N CYS A 232 6.87 10.96 20.75
CA CYS A 232 6.14 10.49 19.59
C CYS A 232 6.60 9.06 19.26
N SER A 233 6.24 8.13 20.13
CA SER A 233 6.43 6.69 19.95
C SER A 233 5.07 6.03 20.15
N ILE A 234 4.29 6.02 19.09
CA ILE A 234 2.94 5.43 19.07
C ILE A 234 3.11 3.92 18.93
N ALA A 235 2.40 3.14 19.74
CA ALA A 235 2.39 1.69 19.59
C ALA A 235 1.63 1.34 18.31
N VAL A 236 2.20 0.46 17.48
CA VAL A 236 1.52 -0.04 16.29
C VAL A 236 0.36 -0.94 16.71
N GLU A 237 -0.76 -0.85 15.99
CA GLU A 237 -1.86 -1.80 16.10
C GLU A 237 -1.42 -3.25 15.76
N GLY A 238 -2.18 -4.24 16.24
CA GLY A 238 -1.92 -5.69 16.07
C GLY A 238 -0.75 -6.25 16.88
N LEU A 239 0.22 -5.41 17.26
CA LEU A 239 1.45 -5.80 17.93
C LEU A 239 1.43 -5.41 19.41
N ILE A 240 1.34 -6.41 20.30
CA ILE A 240 1.26 -6.17 21.76
C ILE A 240 2.30 -6.96 22.56
N GLY A 241 2.57 -6.48 23.78
CA GLY A 241 3.39 -7.20 24.74
C GLY A 241 4.84 -7.31 24.29
N ASN A 242 5.33 -8.53 24.07
CA ASN A 242 6.71 -8.72 23.60
C ASN A 242 6.87 -8.37 22.11
N ASP A 243 5.78 -8.39 21.35
CA ASP A 243 5.80 -8.13 19.91
C ASP A 243 5.55 -6.65 19.59
N GLU A 244 5.27 -5.82 20.61
CA GLU A 244 4.98 -4.39 20.49
C GLU A 244 6.12 -3.64 19.78
N SER A 245 5.73 -2.88 18.76
CA SER A 245 6.61 -2.00 18.00
C SER A 245 6.09 -0.57 18.04
N ASN A 246 6.96 0.41 17.78
CA ASN A 246 6.59 1.83 17.83
C ASN A 246 7.00 2.60 16.56
N PHE A 247 6.13 3.53 16.18
CA PHE A 247 6.34 4.47 15.08
C PHE A 247 6.17 5.93 15.53
N GLY A 248 6.40 6.85 14.60
CA GLY A 248 6.24 8.28 14.81
C GLY A 248 7.56 8.98 15.13
N GLY A 249 7.58 10.28 14.93
CA GLY A 249 8.73 11.11 15.22
C GLY A 249 8.48 12.54 14.79
N SER A 250 9.54 13.23 14.38
CA SER A 250 9.47 14.59 13.88
C SER A 250 10.31 14.77 12.61
N LEU A 251 10.44 13.71 11.81
CA LEU A 251 11.21 13.68 10.58
C LEU A 251 10.30 13.33 9.38
N PRO A 252 9.51 14.30 8.87
CA PRO A 252 8.59 14.08 7.74
C PRO A 252 9.25 13.47 6.50
N GLU A 253 10.53 13.77 6.28
CA GLU A 253 11.36 13.28 5.19
C GLU A 253 12.09 11.96 5.51
N ASP A 254 11.70 11.23 6.55
CA ASP A 254 12.31 9.94 6.89
C ASP A 254 12.29 8.95 5.71
N ASN A 255 13.20 7.99 5.72
CA ASN A 255 13.33 6.98 4.66
C ASN A 255 13.38 5.57 5.24
N SER A 256 12.26 4.87 5.23
CA SER A 256 12.15 3.47 5.66
C SER A 256 12.57 2.47 4.56
N GLY A 257 12.92 2.96 3.37
CA GLY A 257 13.53 2.16 2.30
C GLY A 257 12.74 2.14 0.97
N VAL A 258 12.66 0.97 0.35
CA VAL A 258 12.12 0.76 -1.01
C VAL A 258 11.33 -0.53 -1.07
N LEU A 259 10.09 -0.44 -1.58
CA LEU A 259 9.29 -1.58 -2.03
C LEU A 259 8.99 -1.41 -3.51
N ASN A 260 9.42 -2.37 -4.33
CA ASN A 260 9.16 -2.38 -5.77
C ASN A 260 8.88 -3.80 -6.28
N TYR A 261 7.73 -4.02 -6.94
CA TYR A 261 7.27 -5.34 -7.39
C TYR A 261 7.21 -6.35 -6.25
N VAL A 262 6.37 -6.05 -5.26
CA VAL A 262 6.14 -6.87 -4.08
C VAL A 262 4.69 -7.33 -4.07
N VAL A 263 4.48 -8.62 -3.89
CA VAL A 263 3.15 -9.25 -3.75
C VAL A 263 3.04 -9.80 -2.33
N VAL A 264 2.09 -9.28 -1.57
CA VAL A 264 1.73 -9.75 -0.22
C VAL A 264 0.45 -10.57 -0.34
N LYS A 265 0.45 -11.82 0.12
CA LYS A 265 -0.70 -12.73 -0.04
C LYS A 265 -1.19 -13.31 1.28
N HIS A 266 -2.50 -13.46 1.46
CA HIS A 266 -3.14 -14.27 2.51
C HIS A 266 -2.86 -13.80 3.95
N ALA A 267 -2.60 -12.51 4.16
CA ALA A 267 -2.33 -11.90 5.46
C ALA A 267 -3.63 -11.62 6.24
N GLY A 268 -3.55 -10.90 7.37
CA GLY A 268 -4.73 -10.57 8.18
C GLY A 268 -4.86 -11.34 9.49
N ALA A 269 -3.87 -12.14 9.89
CA ALA A 269 -3.97 -12.95 11.10
C ALA A 269 -3.74 -12.08 12.35
N ALA A 270 -4.71 -12.08 13.25
CA ALA A 270 -4.58 -11.47 14.55
C ALA A 270 -3.41 -12.07 15.36
N LEU A 271 -2.41 -11.24 15.70
CA LEU A 271 -1.35 -11.61 16.64
C LEU A 271 -1.84 -11.52 18.10
N SER A 272 -2.93 -10.78 18.32
CA SER A 272 -3.67 -10.75 19.58
C SER A 272 -5.18 -10.73 19.34
N PRO A 273 -6.03 -11.26 20.26
CA PRO A 273 -7.44 -11.48 19.94
C PRO A 273 -8.21 -10.21 19.55
N GLY A 274 -8.75 -10.19 18.32
CA GLY A 274 -9.53 -9.07 17.77
C GLY A 274 -8.68 -7.84 17.45
N ASN A 275 -7.43 -8.08 17.07
CA ASN A 275 -6.50 -7.08 16.60
C ASN A 275 -5.68 -7.71 15.46
N GLU A 276 -6.34 -7.81 14.33
CA GLU A 276 -5.82 -8.25 13.05
C GLU A 276 -4.69 -7.31 12.55
N LEU A 277 -3.97 -7.72 11.51
CA LEU A 277 -2.90 -6.89 10.91
C LEU A 277 -3.22 -6.67 9.44
N ASN A 278 -2.80 -5.53 8.92
CA ASN A 278 -3.00 -5.18 7.51
C ASN A 278 -2.08 -5.99 6.61
N GLY A 279 -2.38 -5.98 5.30
CA GLY A 279 -1.44 -6.49 4.31
C GLY A 279 -0.09 -5.78 4.45
N ILE A 280 -0.11 -4.43 4.44
CA ILE A 280 1.02 -3.61 4.86
C ILE A 280 0.56 -2.42 5.71
N THR A 281 1.02 -2.35 6.95
CA THR A 281 0.90 -1.19 7.83
C THR A 281 2.09 -0.25 7.64
N PHE A 282 1.82 1.03 7.36
CA PHE A 282 2.82 2.09 7.26
C PHE A 282 2.70 3.07 8.43
N GLY A 283 3.44 2.83 9.51
CA GLY A 283 3.48 3.70 10.69
C GLY A 283 4.38 4.92 10.47
N ALA A 284 3.80 6.10 10.28
CA ALA A 284 4.49 7.37 10.05
C ALA A 284 5.67 7.27 9.06
N VAL A 285 5.47 6.60 7.93
CA VAL A 285 6.53 6.39 6.94
C VAL A 285 6.79 7.68 6.16
N GLY A 286 8.04 8.15 6.22
CA GLY A 286 8.42 9.46 5.68
C GLY A 286 8.47 9.52 4.14
N SER A 287 8.42 10.75 3.63
CA SER A 287 8.26 11.05 2.19
C SER A 287 9.46 10.69 1.31
N GLN A 288 10.59 10.29 1.88
CA GLN A 288 11.74 9.77 1.11
C GLN A 288 11.70 8.26 0.91
N THR A 289 10.70 7.56 1.47
CA THR A 289 10.46 6.14 1.23
C THR A 289 9.83 5.95 -0.15
N GLN A 290 10.28 4.94 -0.90
CA GLN A 290 9.80 4.69 -2.26
C GLN A 290 8.88 3.46 -2.29
N LEU A 291 7.61 3.67 -2.63
CA LEU A 291 6.60 2.62 -2.71
C LEU A 291 6.07 2.53 -4.15
N SER A 292 6.30 1.40 -4.82
CA SER A 292 5.83 1.24 -6.20
C SER A 292 5.54 -0.21 -6.59
N ASN A 293 4.56 -0.44 -7.46
CA ASN A 293 4.22 -1.78 -7.96
C ASN A 293 4.02 -2.78 -6.80
N ILE A 294 3.04 -2.51 -5.95
CA ILE A 294 2.73 -3.32 -4.77
C ILE A 294 1.36 -3.95 -4.96
N GLU A 295 1.25 -5.24 -4.70
CA GLU A 295 0.00 -5.97 -4.69
C GLU A 295 -0.29 -6.53 -3.30
N ILE A 296 -1.54 -6.38 -2.86
CA ILE A 296 -2.10 -7.10 -1.73
C ILE A 296 -3.17 -8.04 -2.27
N TYR A 297 -3.03 -9.32 -1.97
CA TYR A 297 -3.91 -10.37 -2.43
C TYR A 297 -4.50 -11.13 -1.24
N SER A 298 -5.81 -11.05 -1.06
CA SER A 298 -6.56 -11.77 -0.04
C SER A 298 -6.08 -11.45 1.38
N ASN A 299 -6.54 -10.34 1.95
CA ASN A 299 -6.25 -9.91 3.32
C ASN A 299 -7.56 -9.82 4.12
N VAL A 300 -7.57 -10.11 5.42
CA VAL A 300 -8.79 -9.91 6.24
C VAL A 300 -9.01 -8.45 6.54
N ASP A 301 -8.02 -7.83 7.15
CA ASP A 301 -8.01 -6.41 7.49
C ASP A 301 -7.70 -5.60 6.23
N ASP A 302 -7.14 -4.41 6.39
CA ASP A 302 -6.85 -3.54 5.27
C ASP A 302 -5.80 -4.09 4.31
N GLY A 303 -5.92 -3.69 3.05
CA GLY A 303 -4.89 -3.94 2.07
C GLY A 303 -3.59 -3.24 2.47
N ILE A 304 -3.70 -1.92 2.57
CA ILE A 304 -2.67 -1.05 3.14
C ILE A 304 -3.34 -0.07 4.09
N GLU A 305 -2.64 0.28 5.15
CA GLU A 305 -3.09 1.33 6.07
C GLU A 305 -1.93 2.27 6.39
N PHE A 306 -2.19 3.57 6.31
CA PHE A 306 -1.24 4.61 6.65
C PHE A 306 -1.60 5.27 7.97
N PHE A 307 -0.86 4.97 9.03
CA PHE A 307 -0.93 5.74 10.28
C PHE A 307 -0.02 6.96 10.21
N GLY A 308 -0.47 7.99 9.50
CA GLY A 308 0.34 9.17 9.21
C GLY A 308 1.42 8.94 8.14
N GLY A 309 2.40 9.83 8.11
CA GLY A 309 3.50 9.82 7.14
C GLY A 309 3.14 10.51 5.83
N GLY A 310 4.08 10.48 4.89
CA GLY A 310 3.97 11.20 3.62
C GLY A 310 4.64 10.49 2.45
N ALA A 311 4.83 9.18 2.54
CA ALA A 311 5.35 8.38 1.44
C ALA A 311 4.35 8.36 0.28
N ASP A 312 4.83 8.67 -0.92
CA ASP A 312 4.03 8.52 -2.14
C ASP A 312 4.04 7.05 -2.60
N MET A 313 2.90 6.59 -3.13
CA MET A 313 2.76 5.27 -3.73
C MET A 313 2.41 5.37 -5.21
N THR A 314 3.00 4.51 -6.04
CA THR A 314 2.66 4.42 -7.48
C THR A 314 2.42 2.98 -7.91
N ASN A 315 1.31 2.72 -8.59
CA ASN A 315 0.88 1.39 -9.04
C ASN A 315 0.62 0.45 -7.87
N TYR A 316 -0.59 0.55 -7.33
CA TYR A 316 -1.10 -0.31 -6.27
C TYR A 316 -2.19 -1.23 -6.82
N VAL A 317 -2.20 -2.49 -6.39
CA VAL A 317 -3.23 -3.46 -6.73
C VAL A 317 -3.72 -4.13 -5.44
N ALA A 318 -5.02 -4.08 -5.18
CA ALA A 318 -5.64 -4.81 -4.08
C ALA A 318 -6.69 -5.75 -4.66
N VAL A 319 -6.61 -7.03 -4.33
CA VAL A 319 -7.58 -8.04 -4.75
C VAL A 319 -8.01 -8.84 -3.54
N TYR A 320 -9.31 -8.91 -3.29
CA TYR A 320 -9.91 -9.71 -2.21
C TYR A 320 -9.53 -9.31 -0.78
N VAL A 321 -9.24 -8.02 -0.56
CA VAL A 321 -9.25 -7.44 0.78
C VAL A 321 -10.67 -7.60 1.38
N GLN A 322 -10.79 -7.87 2.68
CA GLN A 322 -12.09 -8.06 3.33
C GLN A 322 -12.57 -6.86 4.14
N ASP A 323 -11.67 -5.93 4.49
CA ASP A 323 -11.98 -4.58 4.97
C ASP A 323 -11.57 -3.53 3.93
N ASP A 324 -10.68 -2.60 4.23
CA ASP A 324 -10.44 -1.42 3.43
C ASP A 324 -9.20 -1.58 2.56
N SER A 325 -9.36 -1.45 1.24
CA SER A 325 -8.23 -1.72 0.35
C SER A 325 -7.13 -0.65 0.44
N ILE A 326 -7.51 0.57 0.81
CA ILE A 326 -6.64 1.71 1.07
C ILE A 326 -7.23 2.42 2.29
N ASP A 327 -6.54 2.35 3.42
CA ASP A 327 -6.94 3.09 4.60
C ASP A 327 -5.93 4.21 4.93
N ILE A 328 -6.48 5.36 5.31
CA ILE A 328 -5.81 6.65 5.47
C ILE A 328 -6.12 7.23 6.84
N ASP A 329 -5.15 7.05 7.72
CA ASP A 329 -5.28 7.37 9.12
C ASP A 329 -4.24 8.36 9.62
N ASP A 330 -4.52 8.89 10.80
CA ASP A 330 -3.55 9.59 11.64
C ASP A 330 -2.74 10.69 10.91
N GLY A 331 -3.37 11.39 9.98
CA GLY A 331 -2.82 12.56 9.30
C GLY A 331 -1.88 12.24 8.13
N TYR A 332 -2.05 11.11 7.43
CA TYR A 332 -1.29 10.82 6.22
C TYR A 332 -1.51 11.88 5.14
N TYR A 333 -0.43 12.32 4.48
CA TYR A 333 -0.45 13.44 3.53
C TYR A 333 0.28 13.15 2.20
N GLY A 334 0.48 11.87 1.88
CA GLY A 334 1.12 11.45 0.63
C GLY A 334 0.15 11.37 -0.56
N THR A 335 0.70 10.98 -1.71
CA THR A 335 -0.03 10.78 -2.97
C THR A 335 0.00 9.31 -3.39
N ILE A 336 -1.17 8.76 -3.71
CA ILE A 336 -1.33 7.44 -4.34
C ILE A 336 -1.67 7.66 -5.82
N ASN A 337 -0.81 7.20 -6.72
CA ASN A 337 -1.00 7.30 -8.17
C ASN A 337 -1.20 5.91 -8.79
N ASN A 338 -2.27 5.75 -9.56
CA ASN A 338 -2.67 4.50 -10.21
C ASN A 338 -2.92 3.38 -9.20
N ALA A 339 -4.19 3.12 -8.91
CA ALA A 339 -4.61 2.03 -8.04
C ALA A 339 -5.69 1.19 -8.73
N LEU A 340 -5.64 -0.12 -8.57
CA LEU A 340 -6.71 -1.03 -8.96
C LEU A 340 -7.16 -1.80 -7.74
N VAL A 341 -8.40 -1.58 -7.32
CA VAL A 341 -9.01 -2.27 -6.20
C VAL A 341 -10.13 -3.15 -6.72
N VAL A 342 -10.06 -4.44 -6.38
CA VAL A 342 -11.10 -5.43 -6.60
C VAL A 342 -11.45 -6.04 -5.26
N GLN A 343 -12.53 -5.57 -4.66
CA GLN A 343 -12.94 -6.05 -3.35
C GLN A 343 -13.36 -7.52 -3.37
N GLY A 344 -13.24 -8.18 -2.22
CA GLY A 344 -13.62 -9.58 -2.02
C GLY A 344 -15.05 -9.88 -2.44
N GLY A 345 -15.26 -10.99 -3.17
CA GLY A 345 -16.59 -11.40 -3.65
C GLY A 345 -17.31 -12.41 -2.76
N GLY A 346 -16.65 -12.90 -1.70
CA GLY A 346 -17.16 -13.98 -0.85
C GLY A 346 -17.48 -15.25 -1.62
N LEU A 347 -16.67 -15.58 -2.64
CA LEU A 347 -16.88 -16.78 -3.44
C LEU A 347 -16.53 -18.03 -2.65
N ASP A 348 -15.56 -17.91 -1.75
CA ASP A 348 -15.19 -19.02 -0.89
C ASP A 348 -16.05 -19.07 0.37
N THR A 349 -17.11 -19.88 0.31
CA THR A 349 -17.97 -20.20 1.47
C THR A 349 -17.21 -20.78 2.67
N SER A 350 -15.93 -21.19 2.50
CA SER A 350 -15.07 -21.69 3.57
C SER A 350 -14.23 -20.62 4.26
N VAL A 351 -14.02 -19.44 3.66
CA VAL A 351 -13.23 -18.33 4.24
C VAL A 351 -14.11 -17.35 5.05
N GLY A 352 -15.34 -17.76 5.33
CA GLY A 352 -16.27 -16.98 6.14
C GLY A 352 -17.17 -16.09 5.30
N SER A 353 -18.16 -15.52 5.96
CA SER A 353 -19.18 -14.69 5.32
C SER A 353 -18.74 -13.23 5.20
N ARG A 354 -17.45 -12.89 5.31
CA ARG A 354 -16.95 -11.51 5.31
C ARG A 354 -16.37 -11.15 3.94
N THR A 355 -16.69 -9.98 3.43
CA THR A 355 -16.29 -9.50 2.09
C THR A 355 -16.11 -7.99 2.11
N GLY A 356 -15.10 -7.47 1.42
CA GLY A 356 -14.66 -6.07 1.36
C GLY A 356 -15.64 -4.98 1.84
N ALA A 357 -15.14 -4.11 2.74
CA ALA A 357 -15.82 -2.90 3.20
C ALA A 357 -15.70 -1.77 2.17
N HIS A 358 -14.64 -0.97 2.17
CA HIS A 358 -14.49 0.17 1.26
C HIS A 358 -13.24 0.07 0.38
N CYS A 359 -13.28 0.60 -0.86
CA CYS A 359 -12.04 0.69 -1.63
C CYS A 359 -11.06 1.70 -1.04
N ILE A 360 -11.61 2.75 -0.43
CA ILE A 360 -10.88 3.77 0.32
C ILE A 360 -11.67 4.04 1.60
N GLU A 361 -10.98 4.03 2.73
CA GLU A 361 -11.41 4.62 3.99
C GLU A 361 -10.45 5.76 4.37
N SER A 362 -10.92 6.66 5.23
CA SER A 362 -10.02 7.61 5.88
C SER A 362 -10.59 8.06 7.21
N ASP A 363 -9.94 7.64 8.30
CA ASP A 363 -10.25 8.07 9.66
C ASP A 363 -9.17 9.04 10.14
N GLY A 364 -9.26 10.25 9.60
CA GLY A 364 -8.18 11.23 9.64
C GLY A 364 -7.74 11.71 11.03
N ALA A 365 -8.41 11.34 12.11
CA ALA A 365 -8.15 11.74 13.48
C ALA A 365 -8.37 10.62 14.52
N SER A 366 -8.35 9.35 14.11
CA SER A 366 -8.70 8.17 14.93
C SER A 366 -8.01 8.13 16.31
N ALA A 367 -6.74 8.58 16.42
CA ALA A 367 -6.00 8.58 17.69
C ALA A 367 -6.23 9.81 18.61
N ARG A 368 -6.88 10.89 18.14
CA ARG A 368 -7.02 12.14 18.88
C ARG A 368 -8.40 12.78 18.76
N ASN A 369 -8.66 13.80 19.58
CA ASN A 369 -9.91 14.54 19.40
C ASN A 369 -9.87 15.26 18.04
N GLU A 370 -10.80 14.89 17.17
CA GLU A 370 -10.97 15.47 15.84
C GLU A 370 -10.90 17.01 15.85
N ASN A 371 -11.57 17.69 16.80
CA ASN A 371 -11.56 19.14 16.89
C ASN A 371 -10.15 19.71 17.15
N ASP A 372 -9.33 19.04 17.96
CA ASP A 372 -7.95 19.48 18.22
C ASP A 372 -7.10 19.30 16.95
N VAL A 373 -7.27 18.19 16.23
CA VAL A 373 -6.59 17.92 14.96
C VAL A 373 -6.95 18.99 13.92
N PHE A 374 -8.22 19.38 13.83
CA PHE A 374 -8.64 20.51 13.00
C PHE A 374 -7.99 21.84 13.40
N ASP A 375 -8.02 22.19 14.70
CA ASP A 375 -7.50 23.46 15.19
C ASP A 375 -5.98 23.59 15.01
N GLU A 376 -5.26 22.47 15.02
CA GLU A 376 -3.82 22.38 14.77
C GLU A 376 -3.47 22.26 13.27
N ASP A 377 -4.49 22.13 12.41
CA ASP A 377 -4.42 21.83 10.98
C ASP A 377 -3.77 20.48 10.62
N TYR A 378 -3.83 19.51 11.53
CA TYR A 378 -3.15 18.21 11.43
C TYR A 378 -3.97 17.09 10.75
N LEU A 379 -4.86 17.49 9.86
CA LEU A 379 -5.82 16.63 9.15
C LEU A 379 -5.13 15.72 8.12
N SER A 380 -5.68 14.52 7.90
CA SER A 380 -5.28 13.66 6.77
C SER A 380 -5.50 14.37 5.44
N ARG A 381 -4.52 14.30 4.53
CA ARG A 381 -4.40 15.09 3.29
C ARG A 381 -4.00 14.25 2.08
N ALA A 382 -4.49 13.02 1.98
CA ALA A 382 -4.14 12.14 0.88
C ALA A 382 -4.61 12.69 -0.48
N THR A 383 -3.80 12.48 -1.51
CA THR A 383 -4.22 12.66 -2.90
C THR A 383 -4.22 11.32 -3.62
N ILE A 384 -5.36 10.92 -4.17
CA ILE A 384 -5.52 9.67 -4.91
C ILE A 384 -5.82 10.00 -6.37
N ASN A 385 -4.96 9.57 -7.28
CA ASN A 385 -5.11 9.79 -8.71
C ASN A 385 -5.26 8.45 -9.45
N ASN A 386 -6.16 8.42 -10.43
CA ASN A 386 -6.30 7.28 -11.35
C ASN A 386 -6.62 5.97 -10.60
N LEU A 387 -7.58 5.98 -9.68
CA LEU A 387 -8.08 4.76 -9.04
C LEU A 387 -9.13 4.10 -9.93
N THR A 388 -9.08 2.79 -10.08
CA THR A 388 -10.23 1.96 -10.48
C THR A 388 -10.64 1.11 -9.30
N CYS A 389 -11.79 1.42 -8.71
CA CYS A 389 -12.39 0.72 -7.59
C CYS A 389 -13.58 -0.11 -8.07
N ILE A 390 -13.54 -1.40 -7.74
CA ILE A 390 -14.66 -2.34 -7.89
C ILE A 390 -15.01 -2.81 -6.48
N SER A 391 -15.99 -2.15 -5.86
CA SER A 391 -16.46 -2.51 -4.52
C SER A 391 -17.28 -3.80 -4.52
N SER A 392 -17.35 -4.44 -3.35
CA SER A 392 -18.16 -5.64 -3.14
C SER A 392 -19.65 -5.30 -3.30
N ALA A 393 -20.40 -6.22 -3.91
CA ALA A 393 -21.86 -6.10 -4.07
C ALA A 393 -22.64 -6.80 -2.94
N LYS A 394 -22.00 -7.02 -1.79
CA LYS A 394 -22.51 -7.85 -0.68
C LYS A 394 -22.98 -6.99 0.49
N ASP A 395 -23.83 -7.57 1.32
CA ASP A 395 -24.47 -6.85 2.41
C ASP A 395 -23.61 -6.66 3.64
N ARG A 396 -24.00 -5.66 4.44
CA ARG A 396 -23.51 -5.37 5.80
C ARG A 396 -23.32 -6.59 6.68
N GLY A 397 -24.30 -7.51 6.69
CA GLY A 397 -24.24 -8.73 7.51
C GLY A 397 -23.17 -9.73 7.06
N THR A 398 -22.54 -9.45 5.92
CA THR A 398 -21.51 -10.25 5.28
C THR A 398 -20.26 -9.43 4.92
N ALA A 399 -20.08 -8.24 5.49
CA ALA A 399 -18.87 -7.45 5.31
C ALA A 399 -17.83 -7.71 6.40
N GLY A 400 -16.58 -7.28 6.17
CA GLY A 400 -15.43 -7.41 7.08
C GLY A 400 -15.73 -6.95 8.51
N ASN A 401 -16.29 -5.76 8.64
CA ASN A 401 -16.54 -5.04 9.89
C ASN A 401 -18.03 -4.86 10.24
N GLY A 402 -18.95 -5.13 9.30
CA GLY A 402 -20.39 -4.93 9.47
C GLY A 402 -20.97 -3.76 8.67
N ASP A 403 -20.13 -3.06 7.92
CA ASP A 403 -20.51 -1.96 7.04
C ASP A 403 -20.83 -2.40 5.61
N GLY A 404 -21.53 -1.54 4.88
CA GLY A 404 -21.99 -1.92 3.56
C GLY A 404 -20.82 -1.83 2.61
N GLY A 405 -20.72 -2.75 1.64
CA GLY A 405 -19.71 -2.61 0.59
C GLY A 405 -19.81 -1.24 -0.06
N ALA A 406 -18.70 -0.52 -0.18
CA ALA A 406 -18.69 0.79 -0.79
C ALA A 406 -17.41 1.22 -1.49
N GLY A 407 -17.56 2.27 -2.29
CA GLY A 407 -16.44 2.86 -3.01
C GLY A 407 -15.51 3.58 -2.07
N VAL A 408 -16.00 4.66 -1.46
CA VAL A 408 -15.19 5.57 -0.65
C VAL A 408 -15.95 5.93 0.62
N ASN A 409 -15.32 5.72 1.77
CA ASN A 409 -15.75 6.17 3.09
C ASN A 409 -14.81 7.27 3.60
N PHE A 410 -15.34 8.20 4.39
CA PHE A 410 -14.57 9.26 5.02
C PHE A 410 -15.16 9.62 6.37
N GLU A 411 -14.28 9.66 7.37
CA GLU A 411 -14.63 9.99 8.75
C GLU A 411 -13.55 10.86 9.40
N GLU A 412 -13.96 11.66 10.37
CA GLU A 412 -13.07 12.23 11.39
C GLU A 412 -11.82 12.97 10.83
N GLY A 413 -11.97 14.19 10.30
CA GLY A 413 -10.82 15.09 10.12
C GLY A 413 -9.90 14.86 8.91
N HIS A 414 -10.47 14.91 7.69
CA HIS A 414 -9.76 14.70 6.43
C HIS A 414 -9.94 15.85 5.40
N ILE A 415 -8.98 15.94 4.47
CA ILE A 415 -8.91 16.82 3.29
C ILE A 415 -8.37 15.99 2.11
N ILE A 416 -9.20 15.10 1.58
CA ILE A 416 -8.77 14.18 0.52
C ILE A 416 -9.13 14.70 -0.86
N SER A 417 -8.23 14.47 -1.81
CA SER A 417 -8.47 14.74 -3.23
C SER A 417 -8.45 13.45 -4.03
N VAL A 418 -9.56 13.10 -4.68
CA VAL A 418 -9.65 11.95 -5.58
C VAL A 418 -9.83 12.43 -7.01
N ASN A 419 -8.91 12.07 -7.91
CA ASN A 419 -8.89 12.58 -9.27
C ASN A 419 -8.87 11.46 -10.31
N ASN A 420 -9.53 11.72 -11.44
CA ASN A 420 -9.52 10.87 -12.63
C ASN A 420 -9.75 9.39 -12.28
N SER A 421 -10.75 9.06 -11.46
CA SER A 421 -10.96 7.72 -10.94
C SER A 421 -12.29 7.12 -11.42
N ILE A 422 -12.39 5.79 -11.43
CA ILE A 422 -13.63 5.04 -11.61
C ILE A 422 -13.96 4.39 -10.28
N ILE A 423 -15.15 4.66 -9.76
CA ILE A 423 -15.70 4.01 -8.58
C ILE A 423 -16.96 3.29 -9.03
N THR A 424 -16.98 1.97 -8.93
CA THR A 424 -18.09 1.14 -9.39
C THR A 424 -18.29 -0.03 -8.45
N THR A 425 -19.49 -0.58 -8.42
CA THR A 425 -19.73 -1.93 -7.88
C THR A 425 -19.79 -2.90 -9.05
N ALA A 426 -19.47 -4.19 -8.88
CA ALA A 426 -19.65 -5.10 -10.01
C ALA A 426 -21.13 -5.49 -10.20
N TYR A 427 -21.74 -4.88 -11.22
CA TYR A 427 -22.91 -5.28 -12.05
C TYR A 427 -24.14 -5.97 -11.42
N ALA A 428 -24.22 -6.09 -10.10
CA ALA A 428 -25.43 -6.50 -9.43
C ALA A 428 -26.45 -5.37 -9.52
N GLY A 429 -27.68 -5.71 -9.89
CA GLY A 429 -28.77 -4.73 -9.75
C GLY A 429 -29.00 -4.51 -8.26
N ASP A 430 -29.31 -3.26 -7.90
CA ASP A 430 -29.78 -2.90 -6.56
C ASP A 430 -30.84 -3.92 -6.10
N ASP A 431 -30.55 -4.70 -5.05
CA ASP A 431 -31.61 -5.42 -4.37
C ASP A 431 -32.27 -4.41 -3.44
N THR A 432 -33.44 -3.90 -3.86
CA THR A 432 -34.24 -2.91 -3.12
C THR A 432 -34.55 -3.26 -1.65
N SER A 433 -34.19 -4.47 -1.20
CA SER A 433 -34.27 -4.88 0.21
C SER A 433 -33.03 -4.52 1.05
N GLU A 434 -31.92 -4.13 0.43
CA GLU A 434 -30.60 -3.94 1.04
C GLU A 434 -29.97 -2.61 0.60
N ASN A 435 -29.97 -1.61 1.48
CA ASN A 435 -29.43 -0.26 1.23
C ASN A 435 -27.89 -0.23 1.39
N ASN A 436 -27.19 -1.06 0.60
CA ASN A 436 -25.74 -1.24 0.58
C ASN A 436 -25.22 -1.02 -0.86
N ASN A 437 -23.91 -1.03 -1.09
CA ASN A 437 -23.30 -0.89 -2.44
C ASN A 437 -23.30 0.55 -2.96
N TYR A 438 -22.84 1.49 -2.12
CA TYR A 438 -22.75 2.90 -2.46
C TYR A 438 -21.39 3.28 -3.03
N CYS A 439 -21.38 4.28 -3.91
CA CYS A 439 -20.14 4.86 -4.42
C CYS A 439 -19.40 5.71 -3.38
N PHE A 440 -20.14 6.30 -2.43
CA PHE A 440 -19.62 7.29 -1.49
C PHE A 440 -20.39 7.26 -0.17
N GLN A 441 -19.69 7.39 0.95
CA GLN A 441 -20.25 7.61 2.28
C GLN A 441 -19.51 8.75 2.95
N ALA A 442 -20.30 9.61 3.60
CA ALA A 442 -19.85 10.52 4.64
C ALA A 442 -20.51 10.03 5.92
N GLU A 443 -19.74 9.77 6.96
CA GLU A 443 -20.23 9.06 8.14
C GLU A 443 -21.06 9.92 9.06
N ASP A 444 -20.75 11.21 9.15
CA ASP A 444 -21.47 12.12 10.01
C ASP A 444 -21.83 13.48 9.35
N GLY A 445 -22.31 14.41 10.19
CA GLY A 445 -22.71 15.73 9.72
C GLY A 445 -21.55 16.69 9.46
N LEU A 446 -20.42 16.52 10.16
CA LEU A 446 -19.20 17.29 9.94
C LEU A 446 -18.56 16.93 8.60
N ASP A 447 -18.49 15.64 8.27
CA ASP A 447 -17.94 15.16 7.00
C ASP A 447 -18.69 15.76 5.80
N ALA A 448 -20.03 15.74 5.87
CA ALA A 448 -20.88 16.38 4.87
C ALA A 448 -20.62 17.90 4.76
N ILE A 449 -20.38 18.58 5.88
CA ILE A 449 -20.04 20.01 5.92
C ILE A 449 -18.62 20.27 5.36
N GLN A 450 -17.65 19.38 5.57
CA GLN A 450 -16.31 19.48 4.99
C GLN A 450 -16.36 19.36 3.47
N LEU A 451 -17.16 18.42 2.94
CA LEU A 451 -17.43 18.28 1.52
C LEU A 451 -18.02 19.59 0.95
N ALA A 452 -19.02 20.16 1.62
CA ALA A 452 -19.61 21.45 1.26
C ALA A 452 -18.63 22.62 1.24
N ALA A 453 -17.70 22.63 2.20
CA ALA A 453 -16.66 23.63 2.32
C ALA A 453 -15.54 23.44 1.28
N GLY A 454 -15.61 22.39 0.44
CA GLY A 454 -14.62 22.08 -0.59
C GLY A 454 -13.31 21.54 -0.02
N LEU A 455 -13.36 20.93 1.17
CA LEU A 455 -12.21 20.29 1.80
C LEU A 455 -11.94 18.90 1.20
N LEU A 456 -12.99 18.21 0.74
CA LEU A 456 -12.88 17.02 -0.08
C LEU A 456 -13.10 17.42 -1.55
N THR A 457 -12.21 16.96 -2.44
CA THR A 457 -12.30 17.31 -3.86
C THR A 457 -12.35 16.07 -4.75
N PHE A 458 -13.29 16.10 -5.70
CA PHE A 458 -13.45 15.08 -6.73
C PHE A 458 -13.34 15.76 -8.10
N ASP A 459 -12.29 15.46 -8.86
CA ASP A 459 -12.11 15.97 -10.22
C ASP A 459 -11.97 14.85 -11.26
N GLY A 460 -12.74 14.92 -12.34
CA GLY A 460 -12.62 13.93 -13.44
C GLY A 460 -13.04 12.49 -13.09
N ASN A 461 -13.79 12.26 -12.02
CA ASN A 461 -14.21 10.92 -11.58
C ASN A 461 -15.50 10.44 -12.26
N LEU A 462 -15.63 9.11 -12.36
CA LEU A 462 -16.80 8.39 -12.82
C LEU A 462 -17.33 7.51 -11.68
N PHE A 463 -18.57 7.77 -11.24
CA PHE A 463 -19.27 7.00 -10.21
C PHE A 463 -20.36 6.14 -10.86
N VAL A 464 -20.26 4.82 -10.71
CA VAL A 464 -21.14 3.81 -11.35
C VAL A 464 -21.55 2.76 -10.31
N CYS A 465 -22.32 3.17 -9.33
CA CYS A 465 -22.86 2.26 -8.31
C CYS A 465 -24.40 2.29 -8.36
N PRO A 466 -25.08 1.21 -7.94
CA PRO A 466 -26.52 1.16 -7.78
C PRO A 466 -27.01 2.35 -6.93
N ASP A 467 -26.36 2.55 -5.79
CA ASP A 467 -26.51 3.74 -4.97
C ASP A 467 -25.31 4.66 -5.12
N LEU A 468 -25.57 5.94 -5.36
CA LEU A 468 -24.45 6.90 -5.33
C LEU A 468 -23.91 7.10 -3.92
N THR A 469 -24.78 7.01 -2.92
CA THR A 469 -24.49 7.47 -1.58
C THR A 469 -25.22 6.65 -0.53
N ALA A 470 -24.59 6.31 0.59
CA ALA A 470 -25.20 5.51 1.67
C ALA A 470 -26.50 6.12 2.22
N ASN A 471 -26.53 7.45 2.37
CA ASN A 471 -27.69 8.19 2.86
C ASN A 471 -28.07 9.33 1.92
N SER A 472 -29.10 9.13 1.08
CA SER A 472 -29.54 10.14 0.11
C SER A 472 -30.04 11.47 0.71
N SER A 473 -30.19 11.60 2.02
CA SER A 473 -30.55 12.86 2.69
C SER A 473 -29.34 13.62 3.27
N ARG A 474 -28.26 12.90 3.59
CA ARG A 474 -27.03 13.43 4.18
C ARG A 474 -25.89 13.51 3.18
N ASP A 475 -25.82 12.56 2.26
CA ASP A 475 -24.66 12.30 1.41
C ASP A 475 -24.94 12.68 -0.05
N ALA A 476 -26.19 13.01 -0.38
CA ALA A 476 -26.58 13.35 -1.74
C ALA A 476 -25.66 14.43 -2.32
N LEU A 477 -25.08 14.12 -3.48
CA LEU A 477 -24.31 15.03 -4.34
C LEU A 477 -25.07 16.31 -4.76
N SER A 478 -26.30 16.51 -4.29
CA SER A 478 -27.01 17.79 -4.23
C SER A 478 -27.08 18.28 -2.78
N LEU A 479 -25.93 18.46 -2.13
CA LEU A 479 -25.88 18.79 -0.72
C LEU A 479 -26.44 20.20 -0.48
N THR A 480 -27.57 20.29 0.20
CA THR A 480 -28.08 21.58 0.69
C THR A 480 -27.47 21.81 2.06
N VAL A 481 -26.56 22.77 2.12
CA VAL A 481 -25.78 23.06 3.33
C VAL A 481 -26.52 24.12 4.13
N ASP A 482 -26.87 23.82 5.38
CA ASP A 482 -27.38 24.86 6.27
C ASP A 482 -26.21 25.75 6.69
N THR A 483 -25.99 26.82 5.94
CA THR A 483 -24.93 27.79 6.24
C THR A 483 -25.17 28.57 7.54
N THR A 484 -26.34 28.39 8.18
CA THR A 484 -26.63 28.96 9.51
C THR A 484 -26.25 28.04 10.65
N ASP A 485 -25.88 26.79 10.35
CA ASP A 485 -25.40 25.84 11.34
C ASP A 485 -24.07 26.32 11.94
N PRO A 486 -23.93 26.36 13.28
CA PRO A 486 -22.66 26.62 13.93
C PRO A 486 -21.51 25.74 13.43
N GLN A 487 -21.77 24.47 13.09
CA GLN A 487 -20.77 23.53 12.56
C GLN A 487 -20.24 23.97 11.20
N TYR A 488 -21.07 24.58 10.35
CA TYR A 488 -20.61 25.14 9.07
C TYR A 488 -19.66 26.31 9.28
N VAL A 489 -20.00 27.23 10.18
CA VAL A 489 -19.13 28.36 10.53
C VAL A 489 -17.84 27.83 11.16
N GLU A 490 -17.96 26.85 12.04
CA GLU A 490 -16.85 26.20 12.73
C GLU A 490 -15.88 25.54 11.74
N ALA A 491 -16.35 24.66 10.85
CA ALA A 491 -15.53 24.03 9.80
C ALA A 491 -14.80 25.05 8.91
N LEU A 492 -15.44 26.18 8.59
CA LEU A 492 -14.80 27.28 7.86
C LEU A 492 -13.76 28.05 8.69
N THR A 493 -13.98 28.19 10.00
CA THR A 493 -13.12 28.99 10.89
C THR A 493 -11.96 28.23 11.51
N ARG A 494 -12.06 26.89 11.66
CA ARG A 494 -11.00 26.04 12.22
C ARG A 494 -9.70 26.04 11.39
N ARG A 495 -9.75 26.51 10.13
CA ARG A 495 -8.57 26.88 9.31
C ARG A 495 -7.96 28.23 9.75
N ALA A 496 -7.78 28.40 11.07
CA ALA A 496 -7.61 29.69 11.74
C ALA A 496 -6.25 30.38 11.52
N ASP A 497 -5.28 29.72 10.87
CA ASP A 497 -3.91 30.23 10.74
C ASP A 497 -3.64 31.03 9.45
N GLY A 498 -4.55 30.98 8.47
CA GLY A 498 -4.40 31.69 7.21
C GLY A 498 -3.26 31.18 6.30
N ALA A 499 -2.83 29.92 6.47
CA ALA A 499 -1.91 29.26 5.53
C ALA A 499 -2.52 29.14 4.12
N ALA A 500 -1.67 29.19 3.09
CA ALA A 500 -2.10 29.35 1.70
C ALA A 500 -2.58 28.03 1.05
N GLY A 501 -3.90 27.84 0.92
CA GLY A 501 -4.55 27.04 -0.14
C GLY A 501 -5.74 26.15 0.28
N PRO A 502 -6.89 26.12 -0.46
CA PRO A 502 -7.57 27.20 -1.16
C PRO A 502 -8.87 27.61 -0.43
N PHE A 503 -9.00 28.91 -0.12
CA PHE A 503 -10.20 29.67 -0.47
C PHE A 503 -9.78 31.12 -0.71
N THR A 504 -9.53 31.46 -1.98
CA THR A 504 -9.49 32.87 -2.43
C THR A 504 -10.46 33.03 -3.60
N GLY A 505 -11.74 32.85 -3.30
CA GLY A 505 -12.84 33.25 -4.16
C GLY A 505 -13.98 33.77 -3.28
N PRO A 506 -14.75 34.79 -3.69
CA PRO A 506 -16.00 35.09 -3.00
C PRO A 506 -16.87 33.83 -3.04
N ALA A 507 -17.46 33.45 -1.90
CA ALA A 507 -18.43 32.37 -1.74
C ALA A 507 -19.77 32.70 -2.46
N VAL A 508 -19.65 32.99 -3.75
CA VAL A 508 -20.71 33.42 -4.65
C VAL A 508 -20.35 32.84 -6.01
N ASN A 509 -20.51 31.53 -6.16
CA ASN A 509 -20.76 30.78 -7.42
C ASN A 509 -20.67 29.24 -7.28
N PHE A 510 -20.82 28.66 -6.09
CA PHE A 510 -21.13 27.22 -5.94
C PHE A 510 -22.59 26.94 -5.53
N LEU A 511 -23.35 28.00 -5.25
CA LEU A 511 -24.79 27.93 -5.02
C LEU A 511 -25.45 28.85 -6.06
N THR A 512 -26.06 28.27 -7.09
CA THR A 512 -27.34 28.85 -7.52
C THR A 512 -28.36 28.50 -6.45
N ASP A 513 -29.31 29.40 -6.16
CA ASP A 513 -30.41 29.27 -5.18
C ASP A 513 -31.36 28.05 -5.40
N THR A 514 -30.87 26.98 -6.04
CA THR A 514 -31.55 25.71 -6.34
C THR A 514 -30.68 24.46 -6.14
N GLY A 515 -29.49 24.54 -5.51
CA GLY A 515 -28.79 23.36 -4.96
C GLY A 515 -28.34 22.26 -5.94
N ASN A 516 -27.70 22.60 -7.08
CA ASN A 516 -27.11 21.59 -7.98
C ASN A 516 -25.61 21.81 -8.16
N VAL A 517 -24.84 20.72 -8.10
CA VAL A 517 -23.40 20.67 -8.42
C VAL A 517 -23.14 20.94 -9.90
N LEU A 518 -22.12 21.75 -10.18
CA LEU A 518 -21.52 21.97 -11.50
C LEU A 518 -20.05 21.54 -11.50
N SER A 519 -19.83 20.23 -11.54
CA SER A 519 -18.70 19.60 -12.25
C SER A 519 -19.31 18.44 -13.04
N ASN A 520 -18.66 17.95 -14.10
CA ASN A 520 -19.27 17.03 -15.07
C ASN A 520 -19.55 15.61 -14.53
N ALA A 521 -20.07 15.45 -13.31
CA ALA A 521 -20.61 14.20 -12.78
C ALA A 521 -21.79 13.74 -13.65
N LEU A 522 -21.52 12.83 -14.58
CA LEU A 522 -22.58 12.14 -15.30
C LEU A 522 -22.95 10.90 -14.49
N VAL A 523 -24.04 10.97 -13.73
CA VAL A 523 -24.67 9.77 -13.15
C VAL A 523 -26.14 9.75 -13.49
N ARG A 524 -26.59 8.65 -14.10
CA ARG A 524 -27.93 8.11 -13.89
C ARG A 524 -27.77 6.61 -13.65
N ALA A 525 -28.13 6.18 -12.45
CA ALA A 525 -28.53 4.81 -12.18
C ALA A 525 -30.06 4.87 -12.01
N ASP A 526 -30.81 4.60 -13.08
CA ASP A 526 -32.14 4.03 -12.92
C ASP A 526 -32.07 2.54 -13.21
N GLU A 527 -33.02 1.78 -12.66
CA GLU A 527 -33.13 0.33 -12.74
C GLU A 527 -32.91 -0.18 -14.17
N GLY A 528 -31.69 -0.66 -14.48
CA GLY A 528 -31.37 -1.20 -15.81
C GLY A 528 -29.98 -0.89 -16.37
N VAL A 529 -29.11 -0.19 -15.66
CA VAL A 529 -27.76 0.11 -16.15
C VAL A 529 -26.86 -1.13 -16.12
N THR A 530 -26.56 -1.67 -17.30
CA THR A 530 -25.43 -2.59 -17.52
C THR A 530 -24.30 -1.81 -18.21
N THR A 531 -23.25 -1.43 -17.47
CA THR A 531 -22.02 -0.91 -18.07
C THR A 531 -21.26 -2.09 -18.70
N ASN A 532 -21.36 -2.26 -20.02
CA ASN A 532 -20.59 -3.29 -20.71
C ASN A 532 -19.13 -2.81 -20.85
N VAL A 533 -18.21 -3.33 -20.02
CA VAL A 533 -16.77 -3.15 -20.24
C VAL A 533 -16.36 -4.12 -21.35
N LEU A 534 -16.23 -3.58 -22.57
CA LEU A 534 -16.19 -4.38 -23.80
C LEU A 534 -14.83 -5.04 -24.11
N ASN A 535 -13.76 -4.75 -23.36
CA ASN A 535 -12.44 -5.40 -23.52
C ASN A 535 -11.54 -5.18 -22.30
N GLY A 536 -11.48 -6.15 -21.38
CA GLY A 536 -10.54 -6.17 -20.26
C GLY A 536 -10.77 -5.08 -19.22
N PHE A 537 -10.67 -5.44 -17.94
CA PHE A 537 -10.88 -4.50 -16.82
C PHE A 537 -9.71 -3.50 -16.63
N LEU A 538 -8.70 -3.60 -17.49
CA LEU A 538 -7.42 -2.94 -17.39
C LEU A 538 -7.39 -1.87 -18.49
N ALA A 539 -7.70 -0.64 -18.09
CA ALA A 539 -7.85 0.55 -18.93
C ALA A 539 -8.99 0.44 -19.96
N VAL A 540 -10.18 0.94 -19.62
CA VAL A 540 -11.24 1.13 -20.63
C VAL A 540 -11.05 2.51 -21.27
N PRO A 541 -10.69 2.60 -22.56
CA PRO A 541 -10.67 3.89 -23.24
C PRO A 541 -12.05 4.53 -23.10
N VAL A 542 -12.10 5.84 -22.83
CA VAL A 542 -13.36 6.60 -22.66
C VAL A 542 -14.38 6.34 -23.79
N ALA A 543 -13.89 6.11 -25.02
CA ALA A 543 -14.72 5.80 -26.18
C ALA A 543 -15.47 4.46 -26.09
N ASP A 544 -14.96 3.53 -25.28
CA ASP A 544 -15.50 2.18 -25.07
C ASP A 544 -16.33 2.10 -23.77
N ILE A 545 -16.30 3.13 -22.92
CA ILE A 545 -17.19 3.26 -21.76
C ILE A 545 -18.57 3.72 -22.23
N LEU A 546 -19.56 2.84 -22.08
CA LEU A 546 -20.96 3.13 -22.42
C LEU A 546 -21.78 3.38 -21.17
N VAL A 547 -22.35 4.59 -21.06
CA VAL A 547 -23.39 4.93 -20.08
C VAL A 547 -24.71 4.99 -20.84
N GLU A 548 -25.69 4.16 -20.45
CA GLU A 548 -26.98 4.02 -21.18
C GLU A 548 -26.82 3.67 -22.68
N GLY A 549 -25.73 2.98 -23.05
CA GLY A 549 -25.42 2.63 -24.45
C GLY A 549 -24.88 3.80 -25.28
N ALA A 550 -24.60 4.95 -24.67
CA ALA A 550 -23.93 6.08 -25.29
C ALA A 550 -22.49 6.24 -24.77
N PRO A 551 -21.52 6.60 -25.63
CA PRO A 551 -20.15 6.86 -25.20
C PRO A 551 -20.06 8.11 -24.32
N LEU A 552 -19.11 8.11 -23.38
CA LEU A 552 -18.86 9.25 -22.49
C LEU A 552 -18.57 10.56 -23.26
N PRO A 553 -18.95 11.73 -22.72
CA PRO A 553 -18.68 13.03 -23.33
C PRO A 553 -17.17 13.28 -23.51
N ALA A 554 -16.79 13.97 -24.59
CA ALA A 554 -15.39 14.24 -25.00
C ALA A 554 -14.52 15.05 -24.02
N GLY A 555 -15.04 15.42 -22.83
CA GLY A 555 -14.32 16.12 -21.77
C GLY A 555 -13.65 15.20 -20.74
N PHE A 556 -13.98 13.90 -20.74
CA PHE A 556 -13.30 12.89 -19.91
C PHE A 556 -12.13 12.35 -20.69
N ALA A 557 -10.90 12.68 -20.33
CA ALA A 557 -9.74 12.28 -21.13
C ALA A 557 -9.37 10.80 -20.90
N GLN A 558 -9.39 10.30 -19.65
CA GLN A 558 -9.25 8.90 -19.20
C GLN A 558 -9.52 8.83 -17.67
N PRO A 559 -10.73 8.53 -17.17
CA PRO A 559 -10.92 8.22 -15.75
C PRO A 559 -10.44 6.79 -15.46
N GLY A 560 -9.89 6.57 -14.27
CA GLY A 560 -9.39 5.30 -13.76
C GLY A 560 -7.88 5.08 -13.94
N ALA A 561 -7.39 3.99 -13.35
CA ALA A 561 -6.04 3.51 -13.62
C ALA A 561 -5.97 3.01 -15.07
N THR A 562 -4.92 3.40 -15.79
CA THR A 562 -4.67 2.93 -17.16
C THR A 562 -3.69 1.76 -17.18
N PHE A 563 -3.93 0.74 -16.35
CA PHE A 563 -3.15 -0.49 -16.44
C PHE A 563 -3.51 -1.23 -17.72
N THR A 564 -2.53 -1.75 -18.45
CA THR A 564 -2.76 -2.75 -19.49
C THR A 564 -2.50 -4.14 -18.91
N ASN A 565 -2.96 -5.22 -19.59
CA ASN A 565 -2.56 -6.58 -19.22
C ASN A 565 -1.03 -6.75 -19.13
N ALA A 566 -0.26 -5.98 -19.91
CA ALA A 566 1.21 -6.04 -19.89
C ALA A 566 1.80 -5.39 -18.63
N ASP A 567 1.12 -4.40 -18.05
CA ASP A 567 1.57 -3.70 -16.83
C ASP A 567 1.33 -4.54 -15.56
N LEU A 568 0.46 -5.54 -15.65
CA LEU A 568 -0.01 -6.35 -14.52
C LEU A 568 0.42 -7.82 -14.60
N VAL A 569 1.36 -8.17 -15.48
CA VAL A 569 1.87 -9.56 -15.60
C VAL A 569 2.54 -10.09 -14.34
N TRP A 570 2.92 -9.19 -13.43
CA TRP A 570 3.56 -9.51 -12.16
C TRP A 570 2.57 -9.83 -11.05
N THR A 571 1.27 -9.57 -11.25
CA THR A 571 0.25 -9.73 -10.21
C THR A 571 -0.35 -11.13 -10.17
N PHE A 572 -0.71 -11.56 -8.97
CA PHE A 572 -1.39 -12.83 -8.71
C PHE A 572 -2.92 -12.65 -8.72
N GLY A 573 -3.68 -13.66 -9.14
CA GLY A 573 -5.13 -13.63 -8.98
C GLY A 573 -5.91 -12.71 -9.94
N LEU A 574 -5.25 -11.77 -10.62
CA LEU A 574 -5.92 -10.79 -11.48
C LEU A 574 -6.08 -11.24 -12.94
N LEU A 575 -5.09 -11.92 -13.51
CA LEU A 575 -5.10 -12.34 -14.92
C LEU A 575 -5.57 -13.80 -15.05
N ASP A 576 -6.27 -14.12 -16.13
CA ASP A 576 -6.86 -15.46 -16.40
C ASP A 576 -5.85 -16.63 -16.39
N GLY A 577 -4.55 -16.34 -16.44
CA GLY A 577 -3.46 -17.33 -16.32
C GLY A 577 -2.71 -17.31 -14.97
N SER A 578 -2.94 -16.31 -14.12
CA SER A 578 -2.29 -16.17 -12.80
C SER A 578 -3.25 -16.41 -11.64
N ARG A 579 -4.49 -16.86 -11.92
CA ARG A 579 -5.54 -17.10 -10.92
C ARG A 579 -6.10 -18.51 -11.01
N SER A 580 -6.41 -19.08 -9.84
CA SER A 580 -6.98 -20.42 -9.66
C SER A 580 -8.50 -20.46 -9.74
N GLN A 581 -9.16 -19.30 -9.70
CA GLN A 581 -10.59 -19.14 -9.97
C GLN A 581 -10.85 -17.83 -10.74
N PRO A 582 -11.92 -17.75 -11.55
CA PRO A 582 -12.36 -16.50 -12.16
C PRO A 582 -12.64 -15.44 -11.09
N LEU A 583 -12.50 -14.17 -11.44
CA LEU A 583 -13.00 -13.10 -10.58
C LEU A 583 -14.53 -13.25 -10.48
N TRP A 584 -15.08 -12.87 -9.33
CA TRP A 584 -16.49 -13.11 -9.02
C TRP A 584 -17.47 -12.44 -10.00
N PHE A 585 -17.03 -11.41 -10.71
CA PHE A 585 -17.81 -10.75 -11.76
C PHE A 585 -17.59 -11.32 -13.17
N GLU A 586 -16.63 -12.23 -13.36
CA GLU A 586 -16.36 -12.90 -14.64
C GLU A 586 -17.04 -14.27 -14.74
N ASP A 587 -17.41 -14.88 -13.61
CA ASP A 587 -17.91 -16.25 -13.56
C ASP A 587 -19.32 -16.43 -14.18
N GLY A 588 -19.94 -15.34 -14.62
CA GLY A 588 -21.26 -15.35 -15.24
C GLY A 588 -22.38 -15.75 -14.27
N GLN A 589 -22.14 -15.77 -12.96
CA GLN A 589 -23.21 -15.73 -11.99
C GLN A 589 -23.93 -14.41 -12.17
N THR A 590 -25.07 -14.49 -12.87
CA THR A 590 -26.16 -13.57 -12.62
C THR A 590 -26.30 -13.48 -11.09
N PRO A 591 -26.27 -12.27 -10.50
CA PRO A 591 -26.77 -12.07 -9.16
C PRO A 591 -28.11 -12.81 -9.05
N GLY A 592 -28.36 -13.43 -7.90
CA GLY A 592 -29.55 -14.24 -7.66
C GLY A 592 -30.85 -13.61 -8.17
N PRO A 593 -31.93 -14.40 -8.34
CA PRO A 593 -33.16 -13.92 -8.95
C PRO A 593 -33.65 -12.64 -8.28
N ARG A 594 -33.66 -11.56 -9.07
CA ARG A 594 -34.24 -10.23 -8.78
C ARG A 594 -35.73 -10.30 -8.51
#